data_AF-A0A940ZRA9-F1
#
_entry.id   AF-A0A940ZRA9-F1
#
_cell.length_a   1.000
_cell.length_b   1.000
_cell.length_c   1.000
_cell.angle_alpha   90.00
_cell.angle_beta   90.00
_cell.angle_gamma   90.00
#
_symmetry.space_group_name_H-M   'P 1'
#
loop_
_entity.id
_entity.type
_entity.pdbx_description
1 polymer ?
#
loop_
_entity_poly.entity_id
_entity_poly.type
_entity_poly.pdbx_seq_one_letter_code
_entity_poly.pdbx_strand_id
1 'polypeptide(L)'
;MSFAADRRFRSIFSMLLWSTCILLQVGLALSMLVPDGKAANICPVAKITGPVTSGAAKAAIPIEVPQFRTGLTPSIDLTYSSAGAAGWLGRGWDLELGSIQKRGKPGYERYYYVVGDNVRELVKVSTEYGHSGQWKYEYYVLRHNRPAGKFCREGDASEKLYSTWHGTLNGLTHTFGQWVSDTSDSSQKTNAWHKGGDDDAFVEKWGLLSTRDRNDNYLSITYNKYYDWNGYAYYPEKVVYGT
;
A
#
# COMPACT_ATOMS: atom_id res chain seq x y z
N MET A 1 13.25 69.35 56.82
CA MET A 1 12.80 68.10 56.17
C MET A 1 12.84 68.28 54.66
N SER A 2 13.35 67.27 53.96
CA SER A 2 13.19 67.00 52.51
C SER A 2 14.26 67.50 51.51
N PHE A 3 15.02 66.50 51.04
CA PHE A 3 15.62 66.22 49.71
C PHE A 3 16.10 67.33 48.77
N ALA A 4 17.38 67.22 48.38
CA ALA A 4 17.84 67.54 47.03
C ALA A 4 18.74 66.41 46.49
N ALA A 5 18.47 66.04 45.25
CA ALA A 5 18.83 64.80 44.59
C ALA A 5 20.30 64.74 44.10
N ASP A 6 20.98 63.62 44.39
CA ASP A 6 22.26 63.26 43.76
C ASP A 6 21.98 62.67 42.37
N ARG A 7 22.08 63.50 41.31
CA ARG A 7 22.10 63.01 39.92
C ARG A 7 23.55 62.82 39.48
N ARG A 8 24.08 61.62 39.73
CA ARG A 8 25.35 61.20 39.12
C ARG A 8 25.14 60.93 37.63
N PHE A 9 25.79 61.73 36.79
CA PHE A 9 25.92 61.50 35.36
C PHE A 9 26.53 60.10 35.12
N ARG A 10 25.71 59.15 34.63
CA ARG A 10 26.23 57.89 34.10
C ARG A 10 27.00 58.20 32.82
N SER A 11 28.30 57.92 32.86
CA SER A 11 29.26 58.08 31.77
C SER A 11 28.70 57.57 30.43
N ILE A 12 28.72 58.43 29.42
CA ILE A 12 28.34 58.15 28.03
C ILE A 12 29.11 56.95 27.46
N PHE A 13 30.34 56.73 27.94
CA PHE A 13 31.18 55.57 27.58
C PHE A 13 30.57 54.23 27.99
N SER A 14 29.88 54.17 29.15
CA SER A 14 29.20 52.96 29.61
C SER A 14 27.97 52.61 28.77
N MET A 15 27.28 53.61 28.22
CA MET A 15 26.10 53.40 27.37
C MET A 15 26.49 52.92 25.96
N LEU A 16 27.58 53.46 25.40
CA LEU A 16 28.13 53.03 24.11
C LEU A 16 28.64 51.58 24.15
N LEU A 17 29.34 51.19 25.22
CA LEU A 17 29.81 49.80 25.41
C LEU A 17 28.67 48.79 25.60
N TRP A 18 27.57 49.19 26.25
CA TRP A 18 26.40 48.31 26.39
C TRP A 18 25.61 48.20 25.08
N SER A 19 25.50 49.29 24.32
CA SER A 19 24.80 49.31 23.02
C SER A 19 25.51 48.45 21.97
N THR A 20 26.85 48.52 21.89
CA THR A 20 27.62 47.68 20.97
C THR A 20 27.55 46.20 21.34
N CYS A 21 27.50 45.87 22.64
CA CYS A 21 27.36 44.49 23.11
C CYS A 21 25.98 43.90 22.77
N ILE A 22 24.90 44.68 22.91
CA ILE A 22 23.54 44.25 22.54
C ILE A 22 23.40 44.10 21.02
N LEU A 23 23.98 45.00 20.23
CA LEU A 23 23.96 44.89 18.76
C LEU A 23 24.78 43.69 18.26
N LEU A 24 25.89 43.34 18.93
CA LEU A 24 26.66 42.14 18.62
C LEU A 24 25.88 40.86 18.98
N GLN A 25 25.16 40.86 20.10
CA GLN A 25 24.32 39.72 20.53
C GLN A 25 23.11 39.50 19.62
N VAL A 26 22.45 40.57 19.15
CA VAL A 26 21.34 40.48 18.20
C VAL A 26 21.83 40.06 16.81
N GLY A 27 23.01 40.54 16.38
CA GLY A 27 23.64 40.15 15.12
C GLY A 27 24.07 38.68 15.07
N LEU A 28 24.53 38.11 16.19
CA LEU A 28 24.87 36.69 16.30
C LEU A 28 23.63 35.78 16.37
N ALA A 29 22.52 36.27 16.94
CA ALA A 29 21.28 35.52 17.02
C ALA A 29 20.54 35.46 15.66
N LEU A 30 20.67 36.50 14.84
CA LEU A 30 20.03 36.57 13.52
C LEU A 30 20.74 35.73 12.45
N SER A 31 22.02 35.38 12.65
CA SER A 31 22.77 34.49 11.75
C SER A 31 22.61 33.00 12.07
N MET A 32 21.89 32.64 13.14
CA MET A 32 21.63 31.25 13.53
C MET A 32 20.22 30.75 13.22
N LEU A 33 19.39 31.51 12.49
CA LEU A 33 18.19 30.94 11.88
C LEU A 33 18.58 30.23 10.57
N VAL A 34 19.45 29.23 10.68
CA VAL A 34 19.39 28.10 9.75
C VAL A 34 18.06 27.44 10.12
N PRO A 35 17.02 27.46 9.27
CA PRO A 35 15.94 26.52 9.50
C PRO A 35 16.63 25.17 9.57
N ASP A 36 16.49 24.47 10.70
CA ASP A 36 16.71 23.04 10.77
C ASP A 36 15.76 22.44 9.73
N GLY A 37 16.17 22.48 8.47
CA GLY A 37 15.76 21.55 7.47
C GLY A 37 16.21 20.24 8.07
N LYS A 38 15.31 19.61 8.82
CA LYS A 38 15.33 18.18 9.04
C LYS A 38 15.56 17.65 7.64
N ALA A 39 16.80 17.27 7.35
CA ALA A 39 17.04 16.37 6.26
C ALA A 39 16.05 15.26 6.54
N ALA A 40 15.02 15.14 5.69
CA ALA A 40 14.27 13.92 5.63
C ALA A 40 15.35 12.83 5.62
N ASN A 41 15.26 11.86 6.52
CA ASN A 41 16.15 10.73 6.48
C ASN A 41 15.82 10.00 5.16
N ILE A 42 16.40 10.44 4.03
CA ILE A 42 16.01 10.03 2.67
C ILE A 42 16.41 8.58 2.38
N CYS A 43 17.06 7.90 3.33
CA CYS A 43 17.27 6.47 3.28
C CYS A 43 16.28 5.78 4.22
N PRO A 44 15.19 5.18 3.71
CA PRO A 44 14.37 4.30 4.54
C PRO A 44 15.27 3.19 5.12
N VAL A 45 15.41 3.18 6.44
CA VAL A 45 16.19 2.15 7.13
C VAL A 45 15.41 0.85 7.00
N ALA A 46 16.05 -0.16 6.40
CA ALA A 46 15.46 -1.48 6.28
C ALA A 46 15.09 -2.01 7.68
N LYS A 47 13.80 -2.27 7.89
CA LYS A 47 13.32 -2.94 9.09
C LYS A 47 13.65 -4.42 8.95
N ILE A 48 14.73 -4.85 9.58
CA ILE A 48 15.11 -6.26 9.64
C ILE A 48 14.27 -6.92 10.72
N THR A 49 13.34 -7.77 10.30
CA THR A 49 12.63 -8.68 11.20
C THR A 49 13.39 -10.00 11.21
N GLY A 50 13.95 -10.36 12.37
CA GLY A 50 14.64 -11.64 12.57
C GLY A 50 13.72 -12.83 12.27
N PRO A 51 14.26 -14.06 12.16
CA PRO A 51 13.48 -15.24 11.81
C PRO A 51 12.55 -15.61 12.97
N VAL A 52 11.33 -15.07 12.98
CA VAL A 52 10.42 -15.27 14.11
C VAL A 52 9.83 -16.69 14.12
N THR A 53 9.77 -17.39 12.98
CA THR A 53 9.25 -18.77 12.89
C THR A 53 9.78 -19.60 11.72
N SER A 54 10.20 -18.98 10.61
CA SER A 54 10.52 -19.70 9.36
C SER A 54 12.01 -19.96 9.11
N GLY A 55 12.91 -19.45 9.96
CA GLY A 55 14.36 -19.51 9.73
C GLY A 55 14.88 -18.62 8.59
N ALA A 56 14.00 -17.95 7.84
CA ALA A 56 14.37 -17.03 6.77
C ALA A 56 14.70 -15.64 7.32
N ALA A 57 15.72 -14.99 6.75
CA ALA A 57 16.00 -13.58 7.01
C ALA A 57 14.97 -12.72 6.26
N LYS A 58 14.40 -11.73 6.94
CA LYS A 58 13.42 -10.80 6.36
C LYS A 58 13.83 -9.36 6.54
N ALA A 59 13.53 -8.53 5.55
CA ALA A 59 13.67 -7.08 5.64
C ALA A 59 12.49 -6.39 4.94
N ALA A 60 12.13 -5.20 5.40
CA ALA A 60 11.13 -4.35 4.74
C ALA A 60 11.67 -2.93 4.65
N ILE A 61 11.59 -2.34 3.46
CA ILE A 61 11.97 -0.97 3.17
C ILE A 61 10.69 -0.21 2.81
N PRO A 62 10.15 0.63 3.70
CA PRO A 62 8.96 1.41 3.40
C PRO A 62 9.25 2.44 2.31
N ILE A 63 8.34 2.57 1.35
CA ILE A 63 8.36 3.63 0.35
C ILE A 63 7.60 4.81 0.92
N GLU A 64 8.34 5.88 1.26
CA GLU A 64 7.73 7.10 1.78
C GLU A 64 6.87 7.76 0.71
N VAL A 65 5.56 7.78 0.94
CA VAL A 65 4.60 8.51 0.12
C VAL A 65 4.12 9.75 0.89
N PRO A 66 3.88 10.87 0.20
CA PRO A 66 3.28 12.03 0.84
C PRO A 66 1.97 11.66 1.53
N GLN A 67 1.85 12.03 2.81
CA GLN A 67 0.61 11.82 3.54
C GLN A 67 -0.50 12.65 2.88
N PHE A 68 -1.64 12.00 2.60
CA PHE A 68 -2.83 12.71 2.17
C PHE A 68 -3.55 13.29 3.39
N ARG A 69 -4.01 14.55 3.29
CA ARG A 69 -4.43 15.36 4.46
C ARG A 69 -5.60 14.76 5.24
N THR A 70 -6.40 13.89 4.62
CA THR A 70 -7.51 13.16 5.25
C THR A 70 -7.79 11.86 4.48
N GLY A 71 -7.50 10.69 5.05
CA GLY A 71 -7.98 9.42 4.49
C GLY A 71 -6.91 8.35 4.26
N LEU A 72 -7.12 7.54 3.22
CA LEU A 72 -6.27 6.42 2.87
C LEU A 72 -4.93 6.89 2.28
N THR A 73 -3.85 6.73 3.05
CA THR A 73 -2.48 6.80 2.54
C THR A 73 -1.99 5.38 2.26
N PRO A 74 -1.45 5.07 1.08
CA PRO A 74 -0.93 3.74 0.81
C PRO A 74 0.30 3.46 1.67
N SER A 75 0.34 2.29 2.31
CA SER A 75 1.56 1.73 2.88
C SER A 75 2.12 0.76 1.84
N ILE A 76 3.24 1.15 1.21
CA ILE A 76 3.91 0.32 0.20
C ILE A 76 5.30 0.00 0.74
N ASP A 77 5.58 -1.29 0.88
CA ASP A 77 6.87 -1.75 1.36
C ASP A 77 7.54 -2.59 0.27
N LEU A 78 8.82 -2.31 0.03
CA LEU A 78 9.69 -3.23 -0.67
C LEU A 78 10.16 -4.28 0.35
N THR A 79 9.71 -5.52 0.17
CA THR A 79 9.94 -6.61 1.12
C THR A 79 11.01 -7.56 0.60
N TYR A 80 11.80 -8.11 1.52
CA TYR A 80 12.83 -9.11 1.26
C TYR A 80 12.61 -10.35 2.14
N SER A 81 12.80 -11.53 1.55
CA SER A 81 12.91 -12.81 2.23
C SER A 81 14.02 -13.66 1.61
N SER A 82 14.95 -14.17 2.42
CA SER A 82 16.02 -15.05 1.93
C SER A 82 15.51 -16.39 1.38
N ALA A 83 14.31 -16.81 1.79
CA ALA A 83 13.62 -17.98 1.24
C ALA A 83 12.72 -17.64 0.04
N GLY A 84 12.63 -16.36 -0.34
CA GLY A 84 11.80 -15.91 -1.45
C GLY A 84 12.33 -16.36 -2.81
N ALA A 85 11.40 -16.58 -3.75
CA ALA A 85 11.70 -16.95 -5.11
C ALA A 85 12.33 -15.79 -5.90
N ALA A 86 12.79 -16.09 -7.12
CA ALA A 86 13.13 -15.04 -8.08
C ALA A 86 11.85 -14.39 -8.61
N GLY A 87 11.81 -13.06 -8.55
CA GLY A 87 10.74 -12.24 -9.13
C GLY A 87 11.31 -11.10 -9.98
N TRP A 88 10.42 -10.20 -10.40
CA TRP A 88 10.74 -9.05 -11.26
C TRP A 88 11.67 -8.02 -10.60
N LEU A 89 11.74 -8.00 -9.27
CA LEU A 89 12.66 -7.16 -8.49
C LEU A 89 13.94 -7.89 -8.07
N GLY A 90 14.14 -9.12 -8.56
CA GLY A 90 15.25 -9.99 -8.18
C GLY A 90 14.84 -11.08 -7.20
N ARG A 91 15.83 -11.84 -6.72
CA ARG A 91 15.59 -12.96 -5.81
C ARG A 91 15.31 -12.47 -4.40
N GLY A 92 14.20 -12.95 -3.85
CA GLY A 92 13.80 -12.66 -2.49
C GLY A 92 13.12 -11.30 -2.31
N TRP A 93 13.10 -10.45 -3.34
CA TRP A 93 12.47 -9.13 -3.30
C TRP A 93 11.07 -9.16 -3.91
N ASP A 94 10.12 -8.49 -3.26
CA ASP A 94 8.78 -8.27 -3.81
C ASP A 94 8.21 -6.92 -3.36
N LEU A 95 7.34 -6.36 -4.20
CA LEU A 95 6.57 -5.15 -3.91
C LEU A 95 5.13 -5.55 -3.65
N GLU A 96 4.73 -5.55 -2.39
CA GLU A 96 3.44 -6.11 -2.03
C GLU A 96 2.36 -5.04 -1.86
N LEU A 97 1.37 -5.07 -2.76
CA LEU A 97 0.19 -4.19 -2.72
C LEU A 97 -1.09 -4.94 -2.31
N GLY A 98 -1.03 -6.26 -2.23
CA GLY A 98 -2.16 -7.11 -1.88
C GLY A 98 -2.77 -7.84 -3.06
N SER A 99 -3.28 -9.05 -2.78
CA SER A 99 -3.87 -9.92 -3.79
C SER A 99 -4.80 -10.97 -3.19
N ILE A 100 -5.61 -11.57 -4.06
CA ILE A 100 -6.25 -12.85 -3.80
C ILE A 100 -5.52 -13.91 -4.64
N GLN A 101 -5.08 -15.00 -4.01
CA GLN A 101 -4.34 -16.07 -4.68
C GLN A 101 -5.13 -17.36 -4.64
N LYS A 102 -5.20 -18.04 -5.79
CA LYS A 102 -5.72 -19.39 -5.94
C LYS A 102 -4.58 -20.36 -5.73
N ARG A 103 -4.72 -21.31 -4.79
CA ARG A 103 -3.71 -22.34 -4.51
C ARG A 103 -4.36 -23.71 -4.44
N GLY A 104 -3.62 -24.74 -4.84
CA GLY A 104 -4.08 -26.13 -4.80
C GLY A 104 -4.16 -26.76 -6.18
N LYS A 105 -4.59 -28.02 -6.21
CA LYS A 105 -4.77 -28.76 -7.45
C LYS A 105 -6.15 -28.45 -8.05
N PRO A 106 -6.30 -28.47 -9.38
CA PRO A 106 -7.60 -28.32 -10.03
C PRO A 106 -8.69 -29.19 -9.36
N GLY A 107 -9.82 -28.58 -9.01
CA GLY A 107 -10.94 -29.21 -8.31
C GLY A 107 -10.89 -29.17 -6.77
N TYR A 108 -9.75 -28.82 -6.18
CA TYR A 108 -9.55 -28.71 -4.72
C TYR A 108 -8.89 -27.38 -4.35
N GLU A 109 -9.12 -26.35 -5.15
CA GLU A 109 -8.46 -25.07 -4.95
C GLU A 109 -9.05 -24.31 -3.78
N ARG A 110 -8.18 -23.51 -3.17
CA ARG A 110 -8.50 -22.63 -2.07
C ARG A 110 -7.99 -21.24 -2.37
N TYR A 111 -8.70 -20.26 -1.85
CA TYR A 111 -8.39 -18.85 -2.06
C TYR A 111 -7.74 -18.28 -0.81
N TYR A 112 -6.79 -17.37 -1.00
CA TYR A 112 -6.05 -16.73 0.08
C TYR A 112 -6.01 -15.24 -0.18
N TYR A 113 -6.39 -14.45 0.80
CA TYR A 113 -6.04 -13.04 0.87
C TYR A 113 -4.59 -12.92 1.30
N VAL A 114 -3.78 -12.19 0.54
CA VAL A 114 -2.35 -12.04 0.78
C VAL A 114 -1.97 -10.56 0.73
N VAL A 115 -1.36 -10.07 1.81
CA VAL A 115 -0.70 -8.77 1.89
C VAL A 115 0.58 -8.91 2.72
N GLY A 116 1.72 -8.87 2.06
CA GLY A 116 3.03 -9.12 2.63
C GLY A 116 3.08 -10.54 3.22
N ASP A 117 3.58 -10.64 4.43
CA ASP A 117 3.58 -11.88 5.20
C ASP A 117 2.18 -12.32 5.70
N ASN A 118 1.16 -11.47 5.58
CA ASN A 118 -0.19 -11.76 6.05
C ASN A 118 -0.96 -12.57 5.01
N VAL A 119 -0.86 -13.90 5.13
CA VAL A 119 -1.60 -14.87 4.30
C VAL A 119 -2.80 -15.39 5.10
N ARG A 120 -4.01 -15.18 4.60
CA ARG A 120 -5.24 -15.65 5.25
C ARG A 120 -6.12 -16.40 4.28
N GLU A 121 -6.50 -17.62 4.65
CA GLU A 121 -7.39 -18.46 3.86
C GLU A 121 -8.82 -17.90 3.84
N LEU A 122 -9.42 -17.92 2.65
CA LEU A 122 -10.81 -17.59 2.38
C LEU A 122 -11.61 -18.88 2.22
N VAL A 123 -12.67 -19.01 3.01
CA VAL A 123 -13.55 -20.17 3.02
C VAL A 123 -14.84 -19.80 2.31
N LYS A 124 -15.20 -20.58 1.29
CA LYS A 124 -16.47 -20.42 0.58
C LYS A 124 -17.63 -20.75 1.51
N VAL A 125 -18.63 -19.87 1.56
CA VAL A 125 -19.82 -19.97 2.41
C VAL A 125 -21.07 -20.27 1.59
N SER A 126 -21.21 -19.61 0.43
CA SER A 126 -22.35 -19.81 -0.45
C SER A 126 -22.00 -19.52 -1.90
N THR A 127 -22.83 -20.05 -2.79
CA THR A 127 -22.80 -19.77 -4.23
C THR A 127 -24.21 -19.37 -4.65
N GLU A 128 -24.31 -18.26 -5.38
CA GLU A 128 -25.54 -17.84 -6.04
C GLU A 128 -25.41 -18.07 -7.55
N TYR A 129 -26.50 -18.55 -8.13
CA TYR A 129 -26.57 -18.91 -9.55
C TYR A 129 -27.37 -17.86 -10.30
N GLY A 130 -26.90 -17.53 -11.51
CA GLY A 130 -27.63 -16.71 -12.46
C GLY A 130 -28.79 -17.47 -13.10
N HIS A 131 -29.54 -16.77 -13.95
CA HIS A 131 -30.74 -17.31 -14.62
C HIS A 131 -30.43 -18.50 -15.54
N SER A 132 -29.21 -18.58 -16.08
CA SER A 132 -28.73 -19.68 -16.93
C SER A 132 -28.26 -20.92 -16.17
N GLY A 133 -28.36 -20.92 -14.82
CA GLY A 133 -27.83 -22.00 -13.97
C GLY A 133 -26.30 -21.98 -13.80
N GLN A 134 -25.60 -21.01 -14.39
CA GLN A 134 -24.19 -20.75 -14.12
C GLN A 134 -24.01 -20.01 -12.79
N TRP A 135 -22.90 -20.20 -12.10
CA TRP A 135 -22.62 -19.40 -10.91
C TRP A 135 -22.42 -17.95 -11.32
N LYS A 136 -22.94 -17.03 -10.51
CA LYS A 136 -22.79 -15.58 -10.69
C LYS A 136 -21.98 -14.96 -9.56
N TYR A 137 -22.26 -15.40 -8.33
CA TYR A 137 -21.56 -14.94 -7.13
C TYR A 137 -21.12 -16.12 -6.28
N GLU A 138 -19.90 -16.04 -5.77
CA GLU A 138 -19.41 -16.91 -4.69
C GLU A 138 -19.00 -16.06 -3.49
N TYR A 139 -19.51 -16.40 -2.31
CA TYR A 139 -19.25 -15.65 -1.09
C TYR A 139 -18.25 -16.38 -0.21
N TYR A 140 -17.31 -15.61 0.35
CA TYR A 140 -16.19 -16.08 1.13
C TYR A 140 -16.06 -15.29 2.43
N VAL A 141 -15.58 -15.98 3.47
CA VAL A 141 -15.17 -15.36 4.74
C VAL A 141 -13.75 -15.76 5.08
N LEU A 142 -13.05 -14.93 5.85
CA LEU A 142 -11.74 -15.31 6.37
C LEU A 142 -11.87 -16.49 7.33
N ARG A 143 -11.11 -17.57 7.10
CA ARG A 143 -11.14 -18.80 7.92
C ARG A 143 -11.03 -18.50 9.41
N HIS A 144 -10.11 -17.61 9.75
CA HIS A 144 -10.00 -17.05 11.08
C HIS A 144 -10.60 -15.65 11.05
N ASN A 145 -11.85 -15.52 11.49
CA ASN A 145 -12.70 -14.35 11.26
C ASN A 145 -12.42 -13.15 12.21
N ARG A 146 -11.16 -12.96 12.62
CA ARG A 146 -10.74 -11.80 13.42
C ARG A 146 -9.47 -11.18 12.84
N PRO A 147 -9.56 -9.96 12.26
CA PRO A 147 -10.78 -9.18 12.02
C PRO A 147 -11.73 -9.83 11.01
N ALA A 148 -13.02 -9.47 11.10
CA ALA A 148 -14.06 -10.00 10.23
C ALA A 148 -13.89 -9.45 8.82
N GLY A 149 -13.75 -10.33 7.84
CA GLY A 149 -13.70 -9.94 6.45
C GLY A 149 -14.52 -10.87 5.58
N LYS A 150 -15.25 -10.26 4.64
CA LYS A 150 -16.18 -10.92 3.74
C LYS A 150 -15.82 -10.53 2.32
N PHE A 151 -15.78 -11.49 1.42
CA PHE A 151 -15.49 -11.28 0.01
C PHE A 151 -16.57 -11.96 -0.84
N CYS A 152 -16.84 -11.39 -1.99
CA CYS A 152 -17.69 -11.91 -3.04
C CYS A 152 -16.83 -11.97 -4.30
N ARG A 153 -16.83 -13.11 -4.97
CA ARG A 153 -16.31 -13.23 -6.32
C ARG A 153 -17.48 -13.20 -7.29
N GLU A 154 -17.53 -12.17 -8.13
CA GLU A 154 -18.42 -12.07 -9.28
C GLU A 154 -17.71 -12.59 -10.53
N GLY A 155 -18.42 -13.29 -11.40
CA GLY A 155 -17.94 -13.73 -12.70
C GLY A 155 -18.89 -14.72 -13.35
N ASP A 156 -18.52 -15.22 -14.53
CA ASP A 156 -19.26 -16.26 -15.25
C ASP A 156 -18.39 -17.54 -15.33
N ALA A 157 -19.03 -18.70 -15.21
CA ALA A 157 -18.41 -20.00 -15.40
C ALA A 157 -17.87 -20.21 -16.82
N SER A 158 -18.46 -19.53 -17.81
CA SER A 158 -18.00 -19.56 -19.20
C SER A 158 -16.67 -18.81 -19.40
N GLU A 159 -16.36 -17.87 -18.51
CA GLU A 159 -15.32 -16.86 -18.66
C GLU A 159 -14.31 -16.93 -17.49
N LYS A 160 -13.37 -17.87 -17.58
CA LYS A 160 -12.45 -18.23 -16.48
C LYS A 160 -11.50 -17.11 -16.06
N LEU A 161 -11.16 -16.19 -16.97
CA LEU A 161 -10.30 -15.03 -16.70
C LEU A 161 -10.98 -13.91 -15.93
N TYR A 162 -12.29 -13.86 -15.98
CA TYR A 162 -13.03 -12.61 -15.86
C TYR A 162 -13.85 -12.59 -14.58
N SER A 163 -13.16 -12.81 -13.46
CA SER A 163 -13.76 -12.68 -12.14
C SER A 163 -13.25 -11.45 -11.39
N THR A 164 -14.19 -10.69 -10.84
CA THR A 164 -13.92 -9.55 -9.97
C THR A 164 -14.24 -9.94 -8.54
N TRP A 165 -13.31 -9.66 -7.63
CA TRP A 165 -13.51 -9.86 -6.21
C TRP A 165 -13.80 -8.54 -5.54
N HIS A 166 -14.88 -8.48 -4.78
CA HIS A 166 -15.24 -7.36 -3.92
C HIS A 166 -15.32 -7.82 -2.48
N GLY A 167 -14.87 -7.01 -1.53
CA GLY A 167 -15.04 -7.39 -0.15
C GLY A 167 -14.76 -6.29 0.83
N THR A 168 -15.05 -6.57 2.09
CA THR A 168 -14.75 -5.66 3.19
C THR A 168 -13.81 -6.33 4.17
N LEU A 169 -12.79 -5.60 4.61
CA LEU A 169 -11.86 -6.00 5.64
C LEU A 169 -11.51 -4.76 6.47
N ASN A 170 -11.65 -4.85 7.80
CA ASN A 170 -11.34 -3.73 8.71
C ASN A 170 -12.10 -2.43 8.42
N GLY A 171 -13.30 -2.52 7.83
CA GLY A 171 -14.08 -1.34 7.45
C GLY A 171 -13.64 -0.66 6.16
N LEU A 172 -12.65 -1.23 5.45
CA LEU A 172 -12.25 -0.84 4.11
C LEU A 172 -12.88 -1.80 3.09
N THR A 173 -13.37 -1.24 1.99
CA THR A 173 -13.83 -1.99 0.83
C THR A 173 -12.64 -2.20 -0.10
N HIS A 174 -12.42 -3.43 -0.55
CA HIS A 174 -11.35 -3.80 -1.47
C HIS A 174 -11.92 -4.41 -2.75
N THR A 175 -11.29 -4.11 -3.87
CA THR A 175 -11.57 -4.73 -5.18
C THR A 175 -10.31 -5.37 -5.74
N PHE A 176 -10.39 -6.62 -6.21
CA PHE A 176 -9.27 -7.36 -6.84
C PHE A 176 -9.74 -8.01 -8.12
N GLY A 177 -8.91 -8.02 -9.16
CA GLY A 177 -9.41 -8.42 -10.47
C GLY A 177 -10.37 -7.37 -11.00
N GLN A 178 -10.39 -7.15 -12.29
CA GLN A 178 -11.49 -6.43 -12.91
C GLN A 178 -11.80 -7.10 -14.22
N TRP A 179 -13.09 -7.28 -14.41
CA TRP A 179 -13.66 -7.50 -15.72
C TRP A 179 -14.14 -6.15 -16.25
N VAL A 180 -13.73 -5.80 -17.46
CA VAL A 180 -14.29 -4.67 -18.21
C VAL A 180 -15.06 -5.27 -19.37
N SER A 181 -16.38 -5.18 -19.31
CA SER A 181 -17.31 -5.70 -20.31
C SER A 181 -17.36 -4.89 -21.61
N ASP A 182 -16.56 -3.83 -21.72
CA ASP A 182 -16.61 -2.92 -22.86
C ASP A 182 -15.85 -3.55 -24.05
N THR A 183 -16.62 -4.27 -24.86
CA THR A 183 -16.20 -5.02 -26.06
C THR A 183 -15.65 -4.14 -27.19
N SER A 184 -15.54 -2.83 -27.00
CA SER A 184 -14.98 -1.91 -27.99
C SER A 184 -13.44 -1.83 -27.96
N ASP A 185 -12.82 -2.30 -26.87
CA ASP A 185 -11.37 -2.41 -26.73
C ASP A 185 -11.01 -3.90 -26.61
N SER A 186 -10.42 -4.48 -27.66
CA SER A 186 -9.91 -5.85 -27.65
C SER A 186 -8.89 -6.14 -26.54
N SER A 187 -8.46 -5.12 -25.79
CA SER A 187 -7.76 -5.29 -24.54
C SER A 187 -8.74 -5.50 -23.38
N GLN A 188 -9.22 -6.73 -23.21
CA GLN A 188 -9.87 -7.13 -21.96
C GLN A 188 -8.91 -6.82 -20.79
N LYS A 189 -9.23 -5.80 -19.98
CA LYS A 189 -8.34 -5.31 -18.91
C LYS A 189 -8.55 -6.12 -17.65
N THR A 190 -7.92 -7.28 -17.58
CA THR A 190 -7.75 -8.02 -16.33
C THR A 190 -6.38 -7.69 -15.72
N ASN A 191 -6.28 -7.72 -14.39
CA ASN A 191 -5.01 -7.77 -13.66
C ASN A 191 -4.84 -9.14 -12.97
N ALA A 192 -5.47 -10.18 -13.52
CA ALA A 192 -5.39 -11.53 -13.03
C ALA A 192 -4.22 -12.26 -13.70
N TRP A 193 -3.24 -12.69 -12.92
CA TRP A 193 -2.13 -13.51 -13.41
C TRP A 193 -2.69 -14.85 -13.88
N HIS A 194 -2.36 -15.25 -15.10
CA HIS A 194 -2.94 -16.43 -15.70
C HIS A 194 -2.05 -17.08 -16.74
N LYS A 195 -2.36 -18.34 -17.04
CA LYS A 195 -1.78 -19.12 -18.13
C LYS A 195 -2.88 -19.51 -19.11
N GLY A 196 -2.59 -19.55 -20.40
CA GLY A 196 -3.62 -19.77 -21.43
C GLY A 196 -4.29 -18.46 -21.86
N GLY A 197 -5.15 -18.54 -22.87
CA GLY A 197 -6.01 -17.45 -23.31
C GLY A 197 -7.39 -17.50 -22.65
N ASP A 198 -8.35 -16.78 -23.21
CA ASP A 198 -9.68 -16.54 -22.61
C ASP A 198 -10.45 -17.82 -22.25
N ASP A 199 -10.37 -18.85 -23.08
CA ASP A 199 -11.18 -20.08 -22.96
C ASP A 199 -10.54 -21.16 -22.04
N ASP A 200 -9.20 -21.19 -21.99
CA ASP A 200 -8.40 -22.20 -21.27
C ASP A 200 -7.63 -21.64 -20.08
N ALA A 201 -7.90 -20.39 -19.74
CA ALA A 201 -7.22 -19.68 -18.67
C ALA A 201 -7.20 -20.40 -17.33
N PHE A 202 -5.99 -20.55 -16.80
CA PHE A 202 -5.75 -20.88 -15.42
C PHE A 202 -5.31 -19.63 -14.66
N VAL A 203 -6.23 -19.04 -13.89
CA VAL A 203 -5.95 -17.87 -13.05
C VAL A 203 -5.29 -18.27 -11.74
N GLU A 204 -4.15 -17.65 -11.44
CA GLU A 204 -3.35 -17.91 -10.23
C GLU A 204 -3.55 -16.84 -9.16
N LYS A 205 -3.69 -15.58 -9.56
CA LYS A 205 -3.71 -14.43 -8.64
C LYS A 205 -4.54 -13.28 -9.22
N TRP A 206 -5.29 -12.58 -8.38
CA TRP A 206 -5.94 -11.30 -8.67
C TRP A 206 -5.28 -10.20 -7.86
N GLY A 207 -4.77 -9.16 -8.53
CA GLY A 207 -4.10 -8.04 -7.86
C GLY A 207 -5.11 -7.07 -7.26
N LEU A 208 -4.74 -6.41 -6.17
CA LEU A 208 -5.54 -5.32 -5.62
C LEU A 208 -5.67 -4.20 -6.65
N LEU A 209 -6.89 -3.80 -6.97
CA LEU A 209 -7.18 -2.68 -7.85
C LEU A 209 -7.54 -1.43 -7.09
N SER A 210 -8.37 -1.57 -6.06
CA SER A 210 -8.77 -0.42 -5.28
C SER A 210 -9.09 -0.77 -3.83
N THR A 211 -8.85 0.21 -2.96
CA THR A 211 -9.32 0.22 -1.59
C THR A 211 -10.05 1.51 -1.33
N ARG A 212 -11.17 1.46 -0.61
CA ARG A 212 -11.99 2.62 -0.28
C ARG A 212 -12.42 2.56 1.18
N ASP A 213 -12.40 3.69 1.87
CA ASP A 213 -12.92 3.79 3.24
C ASP A 213 -14.38 4.24 3.27
N ARG A 214 -14.94 4.45 4.47
CA ARG A 214 -16.34 4.88 4.64
C ARG A 214 -16.62 6.32 4.24
N ASN A 215 -15.58 7.12 4.07
CA ASN A 215 -15.65 8.53 3.70
C ASN A 215 -15.35 8.72 2.21
N ASP A 216 -15.40 7.63 1.42
CA ASP A 216 -15.07 7.60 0.00
C ASP A 216 -13.62 7.92 -0.37
N ASN A 217 -12.73 8.06 0.61
CA ASN A 217 -11.29 8.14 0.32
C ASN A 217 -10.86 6.84 -0.34
N TYR A 218 -10.05 6.95 -1.38
CA TYR A 218 -9.68 5.82 -2.22
C TYR A 218 -8.18 5.70 -2.43
N LEU A 219 -7.78 4.48 -2.69
CA LEU A 219 -6.51 4.04 -3.23
C LEU A 219 -6.80 3.21 -4.47
N SER A 220 -6.12 3.46 -5.57
CA SER A 220 -6.26 2.72 -6.84
C SER A 220 -4.89 2.37 -7.41
N ILE A 221 -4.79 1.21 -8.04
CA ILE A 221 -3.55 0.67 -8.60
C ILE A 221 -3.79 0.27 -10.05
N THR A 222 -2.95 0.77 -10.96
CA THR A 222 -2.89 0.30 -12.34
C THR A 222 -1.74 -0.69 -12.51
N TYR A 223 -1.91 -1.62 -13.44
CA TYR A 223 -0.93 -2.67 -13.72
C TYR A 223 -0.56 -2.66 -15.20
N ASN A 224 0.72 -2.89 -15.47
CA ASN A 224 1.20 -3.20 -16.80
C ASN A 224 1.16 -4.71 -17.04
N LYS A 225 0.60 -5.11 -18.18
CA LYS A 225 0.54 -6.50 -18.63
C LYS A 225 1.88 -6.87 -19.27
N TYR A 226 2.44 -7.98 -18.82
CA TYR A 226 3.65 -8.58 -19.38
C TYR A 226 3.39 -10.04 -19.74
N TYR A 227 3.97 -10.50 -20.83
CA TYR A 227 3.90 -11.90 -21.23
C TYR A 227 5.30 -12.50 -21.14
N ASP A 228 5.43 -13.58 -20.38
CA ASP A 228 6.63 -14.37 -20.28
C ASP A 228 6.37 -15.83 -20.69
N TRP A 229 7.39 -16.66 -20.62
CA TRP A 229 7.29 -18.09 -20.94
C TRP A 229 6.41 -18.88 -19.97
N ASN A 230 6.07 -18.31 -18.80
CA ASN A 230 5.20 -18.90 -17.79
C ASN A 230 3.75 -18.42 -17.91
N GLY A 231 3.44 -17.37 -18.67
CA GLY A 231 2.10 -16.87 -18.90
C GLY A 231 2.00 -15.34 -18.86
N TYR A 232 0.83 -14.84 -18.52
CA TYR A 232 0.56 -13.42 -18.36
C TYR A 232 0.79 -12.99 -16.92
N ALA A 233 1.76 -12.10 -16.72
CA ALA A 233 2.09 -11.47 -15.46
C ALA A 233 1.67 -10.00 -15.47
N TYR A 234 1.36 -9.47 -14.29
CA TYR A 234 0.91 -8.10 -14.11
C TYR A 234 1.80 -7.41 -13.08
N TYR A 235 2.35 -6.25 -13.42
CA TYR A 235 3.22 -5.52 -12.50
C TYR A 235 2.63 -4.16 -12.19
N PRO A 236 2.62 -3.73 -10.91
CA PRO A 236 2.10 -2.41 -10.56
C PRO A 236 2.84 -1.31 -11.31
N GLU A 237 2.09 -0.40 -11.91
CA GLU A 237 2.62 0.72 -12.69
C GLU A 237 2.42 2.03 -11.92
N LYS A 238 1.19 2.29 -11.48
CA LYS A 238 0.82 3.56 -10.86
C LYS A 238 -0.10 3.32 -9.69
N VAL A 239 0.15 4.07 -8.61
CA VAL A 239 -0.72 4.14 -7.45
C VAL A 239 -1.30 5.55 -7.36
N VAL A 240 -2.63 5.65 -7.25
CA VAL A 240 -3.37 6.90 -7.13
C VAL A 240 -4.17 6.86 -5.85
N TYR A 241 -4.15 7.92 -5.05
CA TYR A 241 -4.90 8.00 -3.80
C TYR A 241 -5.46 9.40 -3.58
N GLY A 242 -6.59 9.50 -2.89
CA GLY A 242 -7.28 10.78 -2.66
C GLY A 242 -8.67 10.62 -2.04
N THR A 243 -9.46 11.68 -2.13
CA THR A 243 -10.89 11.78 -1.77
C THR A 243 -11.75 11.82 -3.02
#